data_AF-A0A9N8E2S1-F1
#
_entry.id   AF-A0A9N8E2S1-F1
#
_cell.length_a   1.000
_cell.length_b   1.000
_cell.length_c   1.000
_cell.angle_alpha   90.00
_cell.angle_beta   90.00
_cell.angle_gamma   90.00
#
_symmetry.space_group_name_H-M   'P 1'
#
loop_
_entity.id
_entity.type
_entity.pdbx_description
1 polymer ?
#
loop_
_entity_poly.entity_id
_entity_poly.type
_entity_poly.pdbx_seq_one_letter_code
_entity_poly.pdbx_strand_id
1 'polypeptide(L)'
;MVWAIIIVILAGYGALRGRDDSGSKPAAYYLSRTDDELWNIATTQFIGKYCYILISDGGTACHYYAKGRPLTYNGIPVNKDGLGTGCIKDKAGSFCYYHDPAYNLTQEERNSMCTSSYVANGAAQIRYGIRHQRCNEIGDPL
;
A
#
# COMPACT_ATOMS: atom_id res chain seq x y z
N MET A 1 40.48 12.11 -53.56
CA MET A 1 40.48 12.80 -52.26
C MET A 1 39.16 12.49 -51.58
N VAL A 2 39.28 11.82 -50.44
CA VAL A 2 38.26 11.27 -49.53
C VAL A 2 37.82 12.45 -48.62
N TRP A 3 36.58 12.68 -48.19
CA TRP A 3 35.70 11.85 -47.36
C TRP A 3 34.27 12.46 -47.32
N ALA A 4 33.25 11.63 -47.46
CA ALA A 4 31.88 11.92 -47.02
C ALA A 4 31.71 11.35 -45.61
N ILE A 5 31.30 12.18 -44.64
CA ILE A 5 31.05 11.76 -43.27
C ILE A 5 29.63 11.18 -43.22
N ILE A 6 29.53 9.85 -43.16
CA ILE A 6 28.31 9.13 -42.83
C ILE A 6 28.25 9.04 -41.30
N ILE A 7 27.31 9.76 -40.68
CA ILE A 7 27.00 9.61 -39.25
C ILE A 7 26.10 8.39 -39.09
N VAL A 8 26.69 7.28 -38.68
CA VAL A 8 25.96 6.09 -38.22
C VAL A 8 25.58 6.31 -36.76
N ILE A 9 24.32 6.63 -36.49
CA ILE A 9 23.77 6.61 -35.12
C ILE A 9 23.39 5.16 -34.82
N LEU A 10 24.29 4.45 -34.14
CA LEU A 10 24.03 3.12 -33.59
C LEU A 10 23.01 3.24 -32.45
N ALA A 11 21.87 2.59 -32.63
CA ALA A 11 21.00 2.19 -31.54
C ALA A 11 21.75 1.24 -30.60
N GLY A 12 21.73 1.53 -29.31
CA GLY A 12 22.47 0.77 -28.30
C GLY A 12 21.94 0.97 -26.89
N TYR A 13 20.77 0.37 -26.62
CA TYR A 13 20.44 -0.31 -25.36
C TYR A 13 20.89 0.37 -24.05
N GLY A 14 20.19 1.45 -23.68
CA GLY A 14 19.92 1.77 -22.28
C GLY A 14 18.44 1.54 -22.03
N ALA A 15 18.05 0.32 -21.73
CA ALA A 15 16.71 0.00 -21.26
C ALA A 15 16.49 0.71 -19.91
N LEU A 16 16.06 1.98 -19.96
CA LEU A 16 15.18 2.50 -18.94
C LEU A 16 14.00 1.54 -18.95
N ARG A 17 13.99 0.59 -18.02
CA ARG A 17 12.76 -0.08 -17.63
C ARG A 17 11.85 1.01 -17.10
N GLY A 18 11.17 1.69 -18.02
CA GLY A 18 9.86 2.24 -17.79
C GLY A 18 9.09 1.08 -17.18
N ARG A 19 8.88 1.16 -15.88
CA ARG A 19 7.89 0.35 -15.21
C ARG A 19 6.61 0.85 -15.82
N ASP A 20 6.08 0.12 -16.81
CA ASP A 20 4.82 0.47 -17.42
C ASP A 20 3.80 0.55 -16.29
N ASP A 21 3.38 1.77 -15.94
CA ASP A 21 2.28 2.05 -15.00
C ASP A 21 0.92 1.64 -15.58
N SER A 22 0.91 0.75 -16.58
CA SER A 22 -0.23 0.33 -17.41
C SER A 22 -1.34 -0.40 -16.65
N GLY A 23 -1.20 -0.59 -15.34
CA GLY A 23 -2.18 -1.21 -14.46
C GLY A 23 -2.60 -0.39 -13.24
N SER A 24 -1.98 0.76 -12.94
CA SER A 24 -2.38 1.53 -11.76
C SER A 24 -3.66 2.32 -12.04
N LYS A 25 -4.65 2.19 -11.15
CA LYS A 25 -5.89 2.98 -11.22
C LYS A 25 -5.72 4.22 -10.34
N PRO A 26 -6.38 5.34 -10.67
CA PRO A 26 -6.30 6.53 -9.84
C PRO A 26 -6.77 6.25 -8.41
N ALA A 27 -6.25 6.97 -7.42
CA ALA A 27 -6.67 6.83 -6.01
C ALA A 27 -8.20 6.81 -5.83
N ALA A 28 -8.92 7.67 -6.56
CA ALA A 28 -10.38 7.74 -6.54
C ALA A 28 -11.07 6.42 -6.93
N TYR A 29 -10.49 5.65 -7.86
CA TYR A 29 -11.01 4.34 -8.24
C TYR A 29 -11.01 3.36 -7.06
N TYR A 30 -9.93 3.31 -6.28
CA TYR A 30 -9.81 2.42 -5.13
C TYR A 30 -10.63 2.92 -3.94
N LEU A 31 -10.63 4.24 -3.69
CA LEU A 31 -11.37 4.84 -2.58
C LEU A 31 -12.90 4.73 -2.72
N SER A 32 -13.40 4.56 -3.95
CA SER A 32 -14.82 4.34 -4.25
C SER A 32 -15.26 2.88 -4.19
N ARG A 33 -14.33 1.93 -4.02
CA ARG A 33 -14.67 0.50 -3.87
C ARG A 33 -15.33 0.22 -2.53
N THR A 34 -16.21 -0.78 -2.51
CA THR A 34 -16.70 -1.37 -1.26
C THR A 34 -15.57 -2.03 -0.47
N ASP A 35 -15.81 -2.36 0.80
CA ASP A 35 -14.80 -3.05 1.62
C ASP A 35 -14.41 -4.40 1.03
N ASP A 36 -15.39 -5.19 0.56
CA ASP A 36 -15.15 -6.49 -0.06
C ASP A 36 -14.37 -6.37 -1.37
N GLU A 37 -14.74 -5.41 -2.23
CA GLU A 37 -14.03 -5.16 -3.48
C GLU A 37 -12.58 -4.74 -3.23
N LEU A 38 -12.36 -3.80 -2.30
CA LEU A 38 -11.03 -3.30 -1.99
C LEU A 38 -10.16 -4.36 -1.32
N TRP A 39 -10.74 -5.17 -0.44
CA TRP A 39 -10.09 -6.33 0.16
C TRP A 39 -9.65 -7.35 -0.88
N ASN A 40 -10.54 -7.73 -1.79
CA ASN A 40 -10.25 -8.69 -2.86
C ASN A 40 -9.14 -8.17 -3.77
N ILE A 41 -9.15 -6.88 -4.11
CA ILE A 41 -8.07 -6.25 -4.87
C ILE A 41 -6.76 -6.34 -4.08
N ALA A 42 -6.74 -5.89 -2.83
CA ALA A 42 -5.51 -5.77 -2.05
C ALA A 42 -4.89 -7.13 -1.66
N THR A 43 -5.69 -8.20 -1.63
CA THR A 43 -5.21 -9.57 -1.37
C THR A 43 -4.71 -10.29 -2.61
N THR A 44 -5.07 -9.83 -3.82
CA THR A 44 -4.71 -10.50 -5.08
C THR A 44 -3.64 -9.74 -5.88
N GLN A 45 -3.53 -8.43 -5.68
CA GLN A 45 -2.56 -7.59 -6.37
C GLN A 45 -2.15 -6.38 -5.54
N PHE A 46 -1.09 -5.70 -5.96
CA PHE A 46 -0.67 -4.44 -5.38
C PHE A 46 -1.61 -3.30 -5.81
N ILE A 47 -1.89 -2.40 -4.87
CA ILE A 47 -2.47 -1.07 -5.10
C ILE A 47 -1.30 -0.10 -5.15
N GLY A 48 -1.16 0.57 -6.30
CA GLY A 48 0.09 1.26 -6.63
C GLY A 48 1.27 0.27 -6.63
N LYS A 49 2.41 0.73 -6.14
CA LYS A 49 3.67 -0.02 -6.08
C LYS A 49 3.83 -0.82 -4.79
N TYR A 50 3.13 -0.44 -3.72
CA TYR A 50 3.46 -0.90 -2.36
C TYR A 50 2.31 -1.39 -1.51
N CYS A 51 1.06 -0.97 -1.74
CA CYS A 51 -0.02 -1.37 -0.84
C CYS A 51 -0.57 -2.74 -1.19
N TYR A 52 -0.72 -3.61 -0.21
CA TYR A 52 -1.35 -4.93 -0.34
C TYR A 52 -1.73 -5.49 1.03
N ILE A 53 -2.52 -6.57 1.04
CA ILE A 53 -2.83 -7.36 2.23
C ILE A 53 -2.07 -8.68 2.14
N LEU A 54 -1.19 -8.92 3.11
CA LEU A 54 -0.49 -10.18 3.29
C LEU A 54 -1.33 -11.10 4.18
N ILE A 55 -1.61 -12.30 3.69
CA ILE A 55 -2.21 -13.39 4.47
C ILE A 55 -1.06 -14.25 5.03
N SER A 56 -1.01 -14.43 6.34
CA SER A 56 0.00 -15.22 7.04
C SER A 56 -0.68 -16.40 7.74
N ASP A 57 -0.53 -17.59 7.15
CA ASP A 57 -1.17 -18.81 7.66
C ASP A 57 -0.39 -19.50 8.80
N GLY A 58 0.69 -18.89 9.33
CA GLY A 58 1.64 -19.58 10.21
C GLY A 58 2.21 -18.78 11.40
N GLY A 59 1.74 -17.56 11.68
CA GLY A 59 2.24 -16.73 12.78
C GLY A 59 1.26 -16.64 13.95
N THR A 60 1.75 -16.69 15.20
CA THR A 60 0.93 -16.52 16.41
C THR A 60 0.48 -15.07 16.67
N ALA A 61 1.03 -14.09 15.94
CA ALA A 61 0.80 -12.68 16.21
C ALA A 61 -0.41 -12.09 15.46
N CYS A 62 -0.49 -12.25 14.13
CA CYS A 62 -1.58 -11.74 13.29
C CYS A 62 -1.73 -12.59 12.02
N HIS A 63 -2.95 -12.90 11.63
CA HIS A 63 -3.22 -13.69 10.41
C HIS A 63 -3.20 -12.86 9.13
N TYR A 64 -3.46 -11.55 9.23
CA TYR A 64 -3.56 -10.65 8.09
C TYR A 64 -2.80 -9.37 8.38
N TYR A 65 -2.11 -8.83 7.38
CA TYR A 65 -1.36 -7.58 7.50
C TYR A 65 -1.65 -6.65 6.33
N ALA A 66 -2.03 -5.39 6.61
CA ALA A 66 -2.04 -4.34 5.62
C ALA A 66 -0.63 -3.75 5.50
N LYS A 67 -0.07 -3.78 4.30
CA LYS A 67 1.28 -3.32 4.00
C LYS A 67 1.24 -2.08 3.12
N GLY A 68 2.26 -1.24 3.23
CA GLY A 68 2.50 -0.08 2.38
C GLY A 68 4.01 0.09 2.10
N ARG A 69 4.41 1.31 1.70
CA ARG A 69 5.78 1.63 1.31
C ARG A 69 6.80 1.20 2.36
N PRO A 70 7.94 0.58 1.97
CA PRO A 70 8.96 0.12 2.90
C PRO A 70 9.49 1.22 3.83
N LEU A 71 9.55 0.90 5.12
CA LEU A 71 10.20 1.63 6.21
C LEU A 71 10.80 0.59 7.17
N THR A 72 11.28 1.00 8.36
CA THR A 72 11.71 0.10 9.44
C THR A 72 10.70 -1.03 9.68
N TYR A 73 9.40 -0.71 9.64
CA TYR A 73 8.33 -1.70 9.47
C TYR A 73 7.30 -1.20 8.46
N ASN A 74 6.89 -2.06 7.54
CA ASN A 74 6.10 -1.72 6.35
C ASN A 74 4.58 -1.82 6.53
N GLY A 75 4.08 -1.98 7.74
CA GLY A 75 2.63 -2.00 8.01
C GLY A 75 1.98 -0.63 7.86
N ILE A 76 0.67 -0.60 7.63
CA ILE A 76 -0.13 0.62 7.67
C ILE A 76 -1.30 0.44 8.65
N PRO A 77 -1.69 1.44 9.46
CA PRO A 77 -1.08 2.76 9.56
C PRO A 77 0.34 2.72 10.13
N VAL A 78 1.09 3.80 9.91
CA VAL A 78 2.44 3.99 10.46
C VAL A 78 2.37 4.98 11.61
N ASN A 79 3.19 4.74 12.64
CA ASN A 79 3.33 5.72 13.71
C ASN A 79 4.29 6.87 13.33
N LYS A 80 4.37 7.88 14.19
CA LYS A 80 5.25 9.07 14.02
C LYS A 80 6.73 8.71 13.86
N ASP A 81 7.15 7.55 14.37
CA ASP A 81 8.53 7.06 14.31
C ASP A 81 8.77 6.19 13.06
N GLY A 82 7.79 6.10 12.16
CA GLY A 82 7.89 5.33 10.91
C GLY A 82 7.76 3.82 11.11
N LEU A 83 7.27 3.37 12.26
CA LEU A 83 7.01 1.96 12.54
C LEU A 83 5.58 1.61 12.11
N GLY A 84 5.46 0.77 11.10
CA GLY A 84 4.21 0.19 10.63
C GLY A 84 4.03 -1.25 11.11
N THR A 85 3.15 -1.48 12.08
CA THR A 85 2.84 -2.83 12.59
C THR A 85 1.79 -3.55 11.73
N GLY A 86 0.75 -2.80 11.31
CA GLY A 86 -0.20 -3.13 10.23
C GLY A 86 -1.00 -4.42 10.35
N CYS A 87 -1.27 -4.92 11.55
CA CYS A 87 -2.11 -6.10 11.73
C CYS A 87 -3.58 -5.78 11.45
N ILE A 88 -4.24 -6.67 10.72
CA ILE A 88 -5.68 -6.63 10.50
C ILE A 88 -6.32 -7.54 11.54
N LYS A 89 -7.29 -6.99 12.29
CA LYS A 89 -7.96 -7.70 13.36
C LYS A 89 -8.87 -8.80 12.81
N ASP A 90 -8.68 -10.03 13.26
CA ASP A 90 -9.46 -11.20 12.82
C ASP A 90 -10.09 -12.03 13.96
N LYS A 91 -9.62 -11.91 15.20
CA LYS A 91 -10.20 -12.58 16.38
C LYS A 91 -10.40 -11.65 17.59
N ALA A 92 -11.31 -12.06 18.48
CA ALA A 92 -11.81 -11.33 19.64
C ALA A 92 -10.72 -11.07 20.70
N GLY A 93 -9.85 -10.10 20.45
CA GLY A 93 -8.85 -9.59 21.40
C GLY A 93 -8.32 -8.27 20.86
N SER A 94 -8.67 -7.17 21.51
CA SER A 94 -8.64 -5.81 20.99
C SER A 94 -7.24 -5.30 20.59
N PHE A 95 -6.88 -5.38 19.31
CA PHE A 95 -6.03 -4.39 18.64
C PHE A 95 -6.89 -3.54 17.72
N CYS A 96 -7.78 -2.79 18.34
CA CYS A 96 -8.04 -1.48 17.80
C CYS A 96 -6.77 -0.65 18.07
N TYR A 97 -6.31 0.16 17.12
CA TYR A 97 -5.23 1.14 17.35
C TYR A 97 -5.64 2.23 18.37
N TYR A 98 -6.50 1.89 19.34
CA TYR A 98 -7.41 2.74 20.10
C TYR A 98 -6.72 3.55 21.18
N HIS A 99 -5.47 3.26 21.52
CA HIS A 99 -4.78 3.96 22.61
C HIS A 99 -3.31 4.26 22.35
N ASP A 100 -2.79 4.03 21.14
CA ASP A 100 -1.43 4.44 20.83
C ASP A 100 -1.45 5.80 20.10
N PRO A 101 -1.24 6.92 20.82
CA PRO A 101 -1.16 8.24 20.22
C PRO A 101 -0.02 8.34 19.19
N ALA A 102 0.91 7.38 19.15
CA ALA A 102 1.98 7.37 18.17
C ALA A 102 1.47 7.28 16.72
N TYR A 103 0.29 6.69 16.45
CA TYR A 103 -0.25 6.54 15.09
C TYR A 103 -0.92 7.80 14.53
N ASN A 104 -1.13 8.84 15.35
CA ASN A 104 -1.69 10.14 14.95
C ASN A 104 -2.93 10.03 14.03
N LEU A 105 -3.80 9.06 14.29
CA LEU A 105 -5.03 8.83 13.52
C LEU A 105 -6.11 9.84 13.93
N THR A 106 -7.01 10.17 13.01
CA THR A 106 -8.26 10.85 13.36
C THR A 106 -9.22 9.89 14.08
N GLN A 107 -10.27 10.41 14.73
CA GLN A 107 -11.29 9.55 15.35
C GLN A 107 -12.01 8.67 14.32
N GLU A 108 -12.25 9.20 13.13
CA GLU A 108 -12.89 8.48 12.03
C GLU A 108 -12.03 7.32 11.53
N GLU A 109 -10.72 7.55 11.36
CA GLU A 109 -9.76 6.50 10.97
C GLU A 109 -9.63 5.42 12.05
N ARG A 110 -9.65 5.81 13.33
CA ARG A 110 -9.68 4.85 14.45
C ARG A 110 -10.93 3.99 14.42
N ASN A 111 -12.11 4.59 14.29
CA ASN A 111 -13.38 3.87 14.24
C ASN A 111 -13.43 2.94 13.01
N SER A 112 -13.04 3.49 11.87
CA SER A 112 -12.42 2.84 10.71
C SER A 112 -11.90 1.42 10.89
N MET A 113 -10.75 1.41 11.54
CA MET A 113 -9.86 0.28 11.74
C MET A 113 -10.13 -0.44 13.07
N CYS A 114 -11.26 -0.15 13.73
CA CYS A 114 -11.66 -0.76 14.99
C CYS A 114 -13.01 -1.49 14.86
N THR A 115 -13.23 -2.14 13.72
CA THR A 115 -14.41 -2.96 13.46
C THR A 115 -14.19 -4.43 13.85
N SER A 116 -15.28 -5.21 13.94
CA SER A 116 -15.24 -6.66 14.14
C SER A 116 -14.95 -7.45 12.86
N SER A 117 -15.15 -6.85 11.69
CA SER A 117 -14.89 -7.48 10.38
C SER A 117 -13.43 -7.25 9.97
N TYR A 118 -12.68 -8.34 9.76
CA TYR A 118 -11.31 -8.26 9.25
C TYR A 118 -11.26 -7.66 7.84
N VAL A 119 -12.29 -7.91 7.02
CA VAL A 119 -12.41 -7.35 5.67
C VAL A 119 -12.51 -5.82 5.73
N ALA A 120 -13.47 -5.31 6.50
CA ALA A 120 -13.66 -3.87 6.66
C ALA A 120 -12.45 -3.21 7.32
N ASN A 121 -11.82 -3.90 8.28
CA ASN A 121 -10.60 -3.45 8.94
C ASN A 121 -9.43 -3.31 7.96
N GLY A 122 -9.16 -4.33 7.15
CA GLY A 122 -8.10 -4.31 6.14
C GLY A 122 -8.36 -3.27 5.06
N ALA A 123 -9.61 -3.17 4.58
CA ALA A 123 -10.01 -2.14 3.62
C ALA A 123 -9.78 -0.73 4.19
N ALA A 124 -10.13 -0.48 5.46
CA ALA A 124 -9.88 0.81 6.12
C ALA A 124 -8.37 1.14 6.21
N GLN A 125 -7.53 0.16 6.56
CA GLN A 125 -6.07 0.34 6.59
C GLN A 125 -5.51 0.65 5.19
N ILE A 126 -6.00 -0.02 4.14
CA ILE A 126 -5.61 0.27 2.75
C ILE A 126 -6.06 1.66 2.31
N ARG A 127 -7.30 2.08 2.62
CA ARG A 127 -7.76 3.44 2.33
C ARG A 127 -6.92 4.50 3.03
N TYR A 128 -6.49 4.24 4.27
CA TYR A 128 -5.51 5.08 4.95
C TYR A 128 -4.19 5.13 4.17
N GLY A 129 -3.65 3.99 3.75
CA GLY A 129 -2.45 3.95 2.93
C GLY A 129 -2.56 4.81 1.66
N ILE A 130 -3.71 4.77 0.98
CA ILE A 130 -3.99 5.58 -0.21
C ILE A 130 -4.02 7.07 0.13
N ARG A 131 -4.78 7.47 1.14
CA ARG A 131 -4.96 8.88 1.54
C ARG A 131 -3.66 9.52 2.04
N HIS A 132 -2.78 8.72 2.63
CA HIS A 132 -1.52 9.16 3.23
C HIS A 132 -0.29 8.85 2.36
N GLN A 133 -0.48 8.66 1.05
CA GLN A 133 0.60 8.44 0.06
C GLN A 133 1.58 7.32 0.44
N ARG A 134 1.04 6.20 0.95
CA ARG A 134 1.84 5.01 1.33
C ARG A 134 1.82 3.91 0.29
N CYS A 135 1.06 4.06 -0.78
CA CYS A 135 0.92 3.04 -1.82
C CYS A 135 1.88 3.24 -3.00
N ASN A 136 2.53 4.41 -3.11
CA ASN A 136 3.54 4.76 -4.11
C ASN A 136 4.71 5.52 -3.48
N GLU A 137 5.68 5.96 -4.29
CA GLU A 137 6.69 6.92 -3.82
C GLU A 137 6.06 8.27 -3.47
N ILE A 138 6.75 9.08 -2.65
CA ILE A 138 6.30 10.46 -2.39
C ILE A 138 6.39 11.24 -3.70
N GLY A 139 5.30 11.91 -4.06
CA GLY A 139 5.21 12.69 -5.30
C GLY A 139 4.71 11.90 -6.51
N ASP A 140 4.69 10.57 -6.44
CA ASP A 140 4.13 9.73 -7.49
C ASP A 140 2.61 9.66 -7.33
N PRO A 141 1.83 9.87 -8.42
CA PRO A 141 0.39 9.64 -8.39
C PRO A 141 0.10 8.15 -8.18
N LEU A 142 -1.06 7.85 -7.60
CA LEU A 142 -1.65 6.50 -7.61
C LEU A 142 -2.26 6.19 -8.97
#